data_AF-A0A1F4QHC7-F1
#
_entry.id   AF-A0A1F4QHC7-F1
#
_cell.length_a   1.000
_cell.length_b   1.000
_cell.length_c   1.000
_cell.angle_alpha   90.00
_cell.angle_beta   90.00
_cell.angle_gamma   90.00
#
_symmetry.space_group_name_H-M   'P 1'
#
loop_
_entity.id
_entity.type
_entity.pdbx_description
1 polymer ?
#
loop_
_entity_poly.entity_id
_entity_poly.type
_entity_poly.pdbx_seq_one_letter_code
_entity_poly.pdbx_strand_id
1 'polypeptide(L)' 'MTIDQFIAKWKKAELNERAAAQEHFLDLCHLLGHPTPAEADATGTTFCFEKGAAKHGGDG' A
#
# COMPACT_ATOMS: atom_id res chain seq x y z
N MET A 1 4.38 -13.32 -4.58
CA MET A 1 5.13 -12.55 -5.60
C MET A 1 6.56 -13.08 -5.65
N THR A 2 7.15 -13.32 -6.82
CA THR A 2 8.59 -13.63 -6.95
C THR A 2 9.36 -12.42 -7.46
N ILE A 3 10.70 -12.39 -7.29
CA ILE A 3 11.53 -11.24 -7.71
C ILE A 3 11.36 -10.97 -9.21
N ASP A 4 11.40 -12.01 -10.05
CA ASP A 4 11.26 -11.87 -11.49
C ASP A 4 9.90 -11.30 -11.90
N GLN A 5 8.82 -11.81 -11.29
CA GLN A 5 7.46 -11.31 -11.52
C GLN A 5 7.29 -9.85 -11.09
N PHE A 6 7.91 -9.46 -9.96
CA PHE A 6 7.89 -8.08 -9.47
C PHE A 6 8.56 -7.15 -10.49
N ILE A 7 9.78 -7.49 -10.93
CA ILE A 7 10.53 -6.72 -11.92
C ILE A 7 9.74 -6.64 -13.24
N ALA A 8 9.22 -7.77 -13.73
CA ALA A 8 8.49 -7.81 -15.00
C ALA A 8 7.22 -6.94 -14.98
N LYS A 9 6.50 -6.91 -13.85
CA LYS A 9 5.30 -6.09 -13.65
C LYS A 9 5.65 -4.60 -13.60
N TRP A 10 6.56 -4.21 -12.71
CA TRP A 10 6.85 -2.80 -12.43
C TRP A 10 7.73 -2.13 -13.48
N LYS A 11 8.50 -2.90 -14.26
CA LYS A 11 9.24 -2.38 -15.43
C LYS A 11 8.32 -1.90 -16.56
N LYS A 12 7.07 -2.38 -16.60
CA LYS A 12 6.07 -2.03 -17.63
C LYS A 12 4.96 -1.13 -17.10
N ALA A 13 5.04 -0.70 -15.84
CA ALA A 13 4.00 0.11 -15.23
C ALA A 13 4.03 1.54 -15.81
N GLU A 14 2.98 1.92 -16.53
CA GLU A 14 2.78 3.27 -17.09
C GLU A 14 1.83 4.13 -16.22
N LEU A 15 1.36 3.57 -15.10
CA LEU A 15 0.51 4.29 -14.15
C LEU A 15 1.30 5.40 -13.45
N ASN A 16 0.64 6.52 -13.17
CA ASN A 16 1.26 7.58 -12.38
C ASN A 16 1.59 7.10 -10.96
N GLU A 17 2.56 7.74 -10.30
CA GLU A 17 3.11 7.31 -9.01
C GLU A 17 2.03 7.13 -7.94
N ARG A 18 1.03 8.02 -7.88
CA ARG A 18 -0.05 7.93 -6.88
C ARG A 18 -1.00 6.76 -7.16
N ALA A 19 -1.27 6.45 -8.42
CA ALA A 19 -2.15 5.35 -8.81
C ALA A 19 -1.49 3.98 -8.59
N ALA A 20 -0.16 3.90 -8.73
CA ALA A 20 0.59 2.66 -8.59
C ALA A 20 1.03 2.35 -7.14
N ALA A 21 1.17 3.37 -6.28
CA ALA A 21 1.82 3.24 -4.98
C ALA A 21 1.26 2.13 -4.08
N GLN A 22 -0.08 2.02 -3.97
CA GLN A 22 -0.71 1.01 -3.11
C GLN A 22 -0.43 -0.40 -3.62
N GLU A 23 -0.64 -0.65 -4.91
CA GLU A 23 -0.41 -1.97 -5.49
C GLU A 23 1.09 -2.35 -5.45
N HIS A 24 1.99 -1.40 -5.70
CA HIS A 24 3.44 -1.61 -5.60
C HIS A 24 3.85 -2.03 -4.20
N PHE A 25 3.31 -1.38 -3.18
CA PHE A 25 3.59 -1.73 -1.79
C PHE A 25 3.06 -3.11 -1.42
N LEU A 26 1.85 -3.48 -1.86
CA LEU A 26 1.29 -4.82 -1.62
C LEU A 26 2.19 -5.90 -2.25
N ASP A 27 2.67 -5.68 -3.47
CA ASP A 27 3.58 -6.60 -4.14
C ASP A 27 4.93 -6.72 -3.41
N LEU A 28 5.43 -5.65 -2.78
CA LEU A 28 6.60 -5.70 -1.92
C LEU A 28 6.34 -6.54 -0.65
N CYS A 29 5.18 -6.39 0.00
CA CYS A 29 4.81 -7.22 1.14
C CYS A 29 4.84 -8.71 0.74
N HIS A 30 4.21 -9.06 -0.37
CA HIS A 30 4.20 -10.43 -0.88
C HIS A 30 5.57 -10.94 -1.31
N LEU A 31 6.48 -10.06 -1.77
CA LEU A 31 7.83 -10.43 -2.18
C LEU A 31 8.71 -10.74 -0.96
N LEU A 32 8.54 -9.99 0.11
CA LEU A 32 9.31 -10.10 1.35
C LEU A 32 8.72 -11.13 2.33
N GLY A 33 7.54 -11.69 2.04
CA GLY A 33 6.81 -12.57 2.95
C GLY A 33 6.24 -11.83 4.18
N HIS A 34 6.05 -10.52 4.07
CA HIS A 34 5.45 -9.70 5.12
C HIS A 34 3.92 -9.63 4.88
N PRO A 35 3.08 -9.67 5.92
CA PRO A 35 1.64 -9.47 5.76
C PRO A 35 1.33 -8.10 5.16
N THR A 36 0.33 -8.01 4.29
CA THR A 36 -0.14 -6.71 3.77
C THR A 36 -0.79 -5.88 4.88
N PRO A 37 -0.96 -4.56 4.70
CA PRO A 37 -1.65 -3.72 5.69
C PRO A 37 -3.03 -4.26 6.09
N ALA A 38 -3.83 -4.74 5.13
CA ALA A 38 -5.14 -5.30 5.42
C ALA A 38 -5.09 -6.66 6.16
N GLU A 39 -4.06 -7.47 5.92
CA GLU A 39 -3.87 -8.75 6.63
C GLU A 39 -3.36 -8.56 8.05
N ALA A 40 -2.43 -7.61 8.25
CA ALA A 40 -1.88 -7.30 9.56
C ALA A 40 -2.84 -6.47 10.41
N ASP A 41 -3.63 -5.58 9.79
CA ASP A 41 -4.58 -4.70 10.46
C ASP A 41 -5.75 -4.31 9.55
N ALA A 42 -6.77 -5.17 9.52
CA ALA A 42 -7.99 -4.93 8.75
C ALA A 42 -8.78 -3.69 9.21
N THR A 43 -8.51 -3.17 10.41
CA THR A 43 -9.17 -1.95 10.93
C THR A 43 -8.45 -0.67 10.52
N GLY A 44 -7.20 -0.78 10.08
CA GLY A 44 -6.35 0.35 9.71
C GLY A 44 -6.02 1.31 10.87
N THR A 45 -6.00 0.81 12.10
CA THR A 45 -5.73 1.61 13.31
C THR A 45 -4.23 1.88 13.50
N THR A 46 -3.40 0.92 13.12
CA THR A 46 -1.96 0.84 13.40
C THR A 46 -1.12 0.66 12.14
N PHE A 47 -1.64 0.02 11.10
CA PHE A 47 -0.92 -0.19 9.85
C PHE A 47 -1.86 -0.09 8.64
N CYS A 48 -1.87 1.07 7.99
CA CYS A 48 -2.69 1.36 6.81
C CYS A 48 -1.99 2.36 5.89
N PHE A 49 -2.39 2.41 4.62
CA PHE A 49 -1.84 3.35 3.64
C PHE A 49 -2.15 4.80 4.00
N GLU A 50 -3.36 5.04 4.50
CA GLU A 50 -3.84 6.38 4.83
C GLU A 50 -4.60 6.28 6.15
N LYS A 51 -3.98 6.78 7.23
CA LYS A 51 -4.66 6.94 8.51
C LYS A 51 -5.40 8.27 8.48
N GLY A 52 -6.72 8.22 8.29
CA GLY A 52 -7.56 9.42 8.31
C GLY A 52 -7.30 10.22 9.59
N ALA A 53 -6.88 11.49 9.44
CA ALA A 53 -6.76 12.38 10.59
C ALA A 53 -8.18 12.74 11.08
N ALA A 54 -8.47 12.44 12.36
CA ALA A 54 -9.70 12.90 12.98
C ALA A 54 -9.67 14.43 13.03
N LYS A 55 -10.58 15.08 12.27
CA LYS A 55 -10.73 16.54 12.30
C LYS A 55 -11.16 16.96 13.70
N HIS A 56 -10.22 17.48 14.50
CA HIS A 56 -10.52 18.13 15.76
C HIS A 56 -10.75 19.62 15.50
N GLY A 57 -12.01 20.01 15.35
CA GLY A 57 -12.46 21.42 15.43
C GLY A 57 -12.41 22.22 14.12
N GLY A 58 -13.57 22.41 13.51
CA GLY A 58 -13.86 23.60 12.70
C GLY A 58 -15.02 24.31 13.37
N ASP A 59 -14.72 25.29 14.21
CA ASP A 59 -15.73 26.23 14.72
C ASP A 59 -16.07 27.19 13.57
N GLY A 60 -17.37 27.44 13.37
CA GLY A 60 -17.91 28.24 12.27
C GLY A 60 -17.76 29.74 12.45
#